data_AF-A0A1H8R9Y0-F1
#
_entry.id   AF-A0A1H8R9Y0-F1
#
_cell.length_a   1.000
_cell.length_b   1.000
_cell.length_c   1.000
_cell.angle_alpha   90.00
_cell.angle_beta   90.00
_cell.angle_gamma   90.00
#
_symmetry.space_group_name_H-M   'P 1'
#
loop_
_entity.id
_entity.type
_entity.pdbx_description
1 polymer ?
#
loop_
_entity_poly.entity_id
_entity_poly.type
_entity_poly.pdbx_seq_one_letter_code
_entity_poly.pdbx_strand_id
1 'polypeptide(L)'
;MALSWGGTVLAVLWVCGIAYSWLSCGLIGDGSYYLFDAVAVGPYRDVGHERAVPNLLAQLPLAAALAAGVTDLHWLARLQSLGWFALPAILYSCAILRTRQDPVQQASVVVAIAVVFLTSSFLIVAEHVTAYAIATMAAAWLATARRLQVDDGVVLLVLGVLSTLTHEVFVYLGPLLAAMTVWTVRRTPVRSPLAAATYLAAAVVFLVSAVLAWRAITAFEDQAYFASASSEARDFWKNPAFDLASLAALVVAGFVLMRPADLATMRPWVLAAPALVALVLLPLLVLTGGYFGPPFAYGQNITRFAAGPVLVAIILFMWAHPKPPAARRLLSFAGLLFLATLPWNATLAVLLTSYLDEVKAAIGNRPGVIAYEDTRLPTKPWLLQGEVWSLPITSAILRKSSADGIIAPPRGYAGFLPYAASDLPELGRFRWRD
;
A
#
# COMPACT_ATOMS: atom_id res chain seq x y z
N MET A 1 18.02 16.94 -21.38
CA MET A 1 16.69 17.30 -20.84
C MET A 1 16.62 16.79 -19.41
N ALA A 2 16.58 17.66 -18.40
CA ALA A 2 16.37 17.22 -17.02
C ALA A 2 14.93 16.69 -16.88
N LEU A 3 14.75 15.47 -16.38
CA LEU A 3 13.41 14.96 -16.08
C LEU A 3 12.73 15.87 -15.05
N SER A 4 11.46 16.17 -15.26
CA SER A 4 10.64 16.79 -14.21
C SER A 4 10.49 15.82 -13.02
N TRP A 5 10.23 16.35 -11.83
CA TRP A 5 9.97 15.51 -10.65
C TRP A 5 8.82 14.53 -10.89
N GLY A 6 7.74 14.98 -11.55
CA GLY A 6 6.64 14.10 -11.94
C GLY A 6 7.10 12.92 -12.80
N GLY A 7 7.94 13.16 -13.82
CA GLY A 7 8.49 12.08 -14.65
C GLY A 7 9.40 11.13 -13.87
N THR A 8 10.22 11.67 -12.97
CA THR A 8 11.13 10.87 -12.12
C THR A 8 10.34 9.95 -11.18
N VAL A 9 9.34 10.49 -10.48
CA VAL A 9 8.49 9.72 -9.56
C VAL A 9 7.74 8.63 -10.32
N LEU A 10 7.16 8.93 -11.49
CA LEU A 10 6.49 7.93 -12.32
C LEU A 10 7.42 6.79 -12.75
N ALA A 11 8.60 7.13 -13.26
CA ALA A 11 9.58 6.14 -13.70
C ALA A 11 10.01 5.24 -12.54
N VAL A 12 10.38 5.83 -11.40
CA VAL A 12 10.79 5.07 -10.22
C VAL A 12 9.67 4.21 -9.67
N LEU A 13 8.43 4.74 -9.59
CA LEU A 13 7.27 4.00 -9.10
C LEU A 13 7.07 2.72 -9.91
N TRP A 14 7.09 2.78 -11.24
CA TRP A 14 6.93 1.61 -12.09
C TRP A 14 8.15 0.68 -12.08
N VAL A 15 9.38 1.22 -11.95
CA VAL A 15 10.58 0.39 -11.74
C VAL A 15 10.46 -0.40 -10.44
N CYS A 16 10.00 0.21 -9.35
CA CYS A 16 9.71 -0.49 -8.10
C CYS A 16 8.65 -1.57 -8.30
N GLY A 17 7.56 -1.27 -9.01
CA GLY A 17 6.51 -2.25 -9.31
C GLY A 17 7.01 -3.47 -10.08
N ILE A 18 7.82 -3.25 -11.12
CA ILE A 18 8.44 -4.33 -11.91
C ILE A 18 9.43 -5.11 -11.06
N ALA A 19 10.30 -4.42 -10.30
CA ALA A 19 11.28 -5.07 -9.44
C ALA A 19 10.59 -5.94 -8.38
N TYR A 20 9.59 -5.41 -7.69
CA TYR A 20 8.85 -6.15 -6.69
C TYR A 20 8.03 -7.31 -7.29
N SER A 21 7.48 -7.11 -8.49
CA SER A 21 6.86 -8.19 -9.24
C SER A 21 7.85 -9.31 -9.51
N TRP A 22 9.02 -8.99 -10.04
CA TRP A 22 10.07 -9.95 -10.36
C TRP A 22 10.55 -10.75 -9.14
N LEU A 23 10.65 -10.07 -7.99
CA LEU A 23 11.05 -10.64 -6.71
C LEU A 23 9.91 -11.34 -5.96
N SER A 24 8.71 -11.44 -6.54
CA SER A 24 7.53 -12.06 -5.94
C SER A 24 7.16 -11.48 -4.57
N CYS A 25 7.38 -10.19 -4.36
CA CYS A 25 7.17 -9.55 -3.06
C CYS A 25 5.70 -9.58 -2.60
N GLY A 26 4.75 -9.75 -3.51
CA GLY A 26 3.33 -9.94 -3.21
C GLY A 26 2.97 -11.32 -2.64
N LEU A 27 3.95 -12.14 -2.25
CA LEU A 27 3.75 -13.32 -1.40
C LEU A 27 3.69 -12.96 0.10
N ILE A 28 4.04 -11.73 0.47
CA ILE A 28 4.00 -11.29 1.86
C ILE A 28 2.58 -11.36 2.44
N GLY A 29 2.47 -11.89 3.67
CA GLY A 29 1.23 -11.96 4.45
C GLY A 29 0.08 -12.59 3.66
N ASP A 30 -1.03 -11.85 3.59
CA ASP A 30 -2.26 -12.20 2.84
C ASP A 30 -2.01 -12.58 1.38
N GLY A 31 -0.93 -12.08 0.77
CA GLY A 31 -0.57 -12.43 -0.60
C GLY A 31 -0.34 -13.92 -0.82
N SER A 32 0.32 -14.60 0.12
CA SER A 32 0.50 -16.05 0.03
C SER A 32 -0.85 -16.79 0.08
N TYR A 33 -1.79 -16.33 0.91
CA TYR A 33 -3.13 -16.89 1.00
C TYR A 33 -3.90 -16.74 -0.31
N TYR A 34 -3.96 -15.53 -0.87
CA TYR A 34 -4.66 -15.31 -2.14
C TYR A 34 -4.10 -16.13 -3.30
N LEU A 35 -2.78 -16.31 -3.37
CA LEU A 35 -2.19 -17.16 -4.40
C LEU A 35 -2.58 -18.62 -4.21
N PHE A 36 -2.49 -19.10 -2.97
CA PHE A 36 -2.81 -20.48 -2.62
C PHE A 36 -4.27 -20.78 -2.91
N ASP A 37 -5.19 -19.93 -2.45
CA ASP A 37 -6.63 -20.08 -2.68
C ASP A 37 -6.96 -20.07 -4.18
N ALA A 38 -6.43 -19.10 -4.92
CA ALA A 38 -6.64 -18.99 -6.37
C ALA A 38 -6.19 -20.25 -7.13
N VAL A 39 -5.15 -20.93 -6.66
CA VAL A 39 -4.62 -22.15 -7.26
C VAL A 39 -5.36 -23.40 -6.78
N ALA A 40 -5.73 -23.47 -5.50
CA ALA A 40 -6.35 -24.64 -4.88
C ALA A 40 -7.84 -24.77 -5.23
N VAL A 41 -8.59 -23.66 -5.19
CA VAL A 41 -10.04 -23.67 -5.41
C VAL A 41 -10.47 -22.89 -6.65
N GLY A 42 -9.60 -22.04 -7.19
CA GLY A 42 -9.85 -21.20 -8.37
C GLY A 42 -9.87 -19.72 -8.02
N PRO A 43 -9.48 -18.83 -8.95
CA PRO A 43 -9.45 -17.39 -8.70
C PRO A 43 -10.85 -16.89 -8.38
N TYR A 44 -10.95 -15.87 -7.52
CA TYR A 44 -12.23 -15.22 -7.21
C TYR A 44 -13.27 -16.15 -6.57
N ARG A 45 -12.87 -17.10 -5.73
CA ARG A 45 -13.82 -17.88 -4.91
C ARG A 45 -14.02 -17.32 -3.52
N ASP A 46 -12.98 -16.79 -2.87
CA ASP A 46 -13.12 -16.05 -1.61
C ASP A 46 -13.55 -14.57 -1.81
N VAL A 47 -14.62 -14.38 -2.60
CA VAL A 47 -15.24 -13.06 -2.88
C VAL A 47 -16.38 -12.78 -1.90
N GLY A 48 -16.59 -13.70 -0.93
CA GLY A 48 -17.66 -13.63 0.06
C GLY A 48 -17.46 -12.53 1.11
N HIS A 49 -16.25 -11.99 1.23
CA HIS A 49 -15.96 -10.88 2.12
C HIS A 49 -16.37 -9.56 1.44
N GLU A 50 -17.00 -8.64 2.19
CA GLU A 50 -17.56 -7.34 1.75
C GLU A 50 -16.55 -6.35 1.09
N ARG A 51 -15.34 -6.83 0.74
CA ARG A 51 -14.14 -6.09 0.39
C ARG A 51 -13.55 -6.44 -1.01
N ALA A 52 -14.39 -7.02 -1.88
CA ALA A 52 -13.96 -7.78 -3.05
C ALA A 52 -13.24 -7.00 -4.18
N VAL A 53 -13.74 -5.86 -4.66
CA VAL A 53 -13.45 -5.43 -6.04
C VAL A 53 -12.00 -5.01 -6.32
N PRO A 54 -11.32 -4.22 -5.47
CA PRO A 54 -9.91 -3.90 -5.68
C PRO A 54 -9.01 -5.14 -5.69
N ASN A 55 -9.32 -6.12 -4.83
CA ASN A 55 -8.61 -7.39 -4.78
C ASN A 55 -8.88 -8.23 -6.04
N LEU A 56 -10.12 -8.20 -6.56
CA LEU A 56 -10.46 -8.84 -7.84
C LEU A 56 -9.65 -8.24 -9.00
N LEU A 57 -9.60 -6.91 -9.08
CA LEU A 57 -8.88 -6.18 -10.13
C LEU A 57 -7.37 -6.43 -10.05
N ALA A 58 -6.82 -6.43 -8.84
CA ALA A 58 -5.41 -6.73 -8.62
C ALA A 58 -5.07 -8.20 -8.96
N GLN A 59 -6.01 -9.13 -8.84
CA GLN A 59 -5.80 -10.53 -9.23
C GLN A 59 -5.95 -10.78 -10.74
N LEU A 60 -6.35 -9.79 -11.57
CA LEU A 60 -6.54 -9.99 -13.02
C LEU A 60 -5.32 -10.61 -13.73
N PRO A 61 -4.07 -10.17 -13.49
CA PRO A 61 -2.92 -10.80 -14.13
C PRO A 61 -2.74 -12.28 -13.72
N LEU A 62 -3.02 -12.61 -12.46
CA LEU A 62 -2.97 -13.99 -11.95
C LEU A 62 -4.07 -14.85 -12.59
N ALA A 63 -5.31 -14.37 -12.57
CA ALA A 63 -6.45 -15.09 -13.13
C ALA A 63 -6.29 -15.34 -14.64
N ALA A 64 -5.76 -14.36 -15.38
CA ALA A 64 -5.45 -14.51 -16.80
C ALA A 64 -4.40 -15.60 -17.05
N ALA A 65 -3.34 -15.67 -16.22
CA ALA A 65 -2.32 -16.70 -16.34
C ALA A 65 -2.82 -18.10 -15.98
N LEU A 66 -3.65 -18.22 -14.94
CA LEU A 66 -4.31 -19.48 -14.59
C LEU A 66 -5.22 -19.96 -15.73
N ALA A 67 -6.00 -19.06 -16.33
CA ALA A 67 -6.83 -19.36 -17.49
C ALA A 67 -6.00 -19.77 -18.73
N ALA A 68 -4.81 -19.19 -18.89
CA ALA A 68 -3.84 -19.57 -19.92
C ALA A 68 -3.10 -20.89 -19.61
N GLY A 69 -3.39 -21.54 -18.48
CA GLY A 69 -2.82 -22.83 -18.10
C GLY A 69 -1.42 -22.75 -17.47
N VAL A 70 -0.98 -21.58 -17.00
CA VAL A 70 0.30 -21.44 -16.28
C VAL A 70 0.23 -22.20 -14.96
N THR A 71 1.14 -23.17 -14.77
CA THR A 71 1.22 -23.98 -13.54
C THR A 71 2.45 -23.67 -12.69
N ASP A 72 3.29 -22.76 -13.14
CA ASP A 72 4.51 -22.38 -12.43
C ASP A 72 4.19 -21.34 -11.35
N LEU A 73 4.29 -21.76 -10.09
CA LEU A 73 3.97 -20.92 -8.94
C LEU A 73 4.88 -19.69 -8.84
N HIS A 74 6.10 -19.74 -9.37
CA HIS A 74 7.00 -18.60 -9.36
C HIS A 74 6.48 -17.50 -10.31
N TRP A 75 6.10 -17.87 -11.54
CA TRP A 75 5.48 -16.93 -12.48
C TRP A 75 4.14 -16.39 -11.99
N LEU A 76 3.30 -17.25 -11.40
CA LEU A 76 2.02 -16.82 -10.83
C LEU A 76 2.23 -15.83 -9.68
N ALA A 77 3.21 -16.07 -8.79
CA ALA A 77 3.57 -15.14 -7.73
C ALA A 77 4.07 -13.79 -8.26
N ARG A 78 4.84 -13.79 -9.35
CA ARG A 78 5.30 -12.54 -10.01
C ARG A 78 4.13 -11.74 -10.58
N LEU A 79 3.21 -12.40 -11.29
CA LEU A 79 2.04 -11.76 -11.90
C LEU A 79 1.05 -11.25 -10.85
N GLN A 80 0.84 -12.01 -9.78
CA GLN A 80 0.09 -11.54 -8.63
C GLN A 80 0.71 -10.27 -8.03
N SER A 81 2.02 -10.30 -7.77
CA SER A 81 2.76 -9.15 -7.23
C SER A 81 2.65 -7.91 -8.13
N LEU A 82 2.67 -8.10 -9.46
CA LEU A 82 2.44 -7.03 -10.43
C LEU A 82 1.04 -6.43 -10.26
N GLY A 83 0.02 -7.27 -10.16
CA GLY A 83 -1.36 -6.83 -10.03
C GLY A 83 -1.63 -6.03 -8.75
N TRP A 84 -1.08 -6.47 -7.62
CA TRP A 84 -1.15 -5.75 -6.34
C TRP A 84 -0.50 -4.37 -6.39
N PHE A 85 0.61 -4.22 -7.13
CA PHE A 85 1.28 -2.93 -7.27
C PHE A 85 0.62 -2.02 -8.32
N ALA A 86 0.23 -2.61 -9.46
CA ALA A 86 -0.14 -1.86 -10.65
C ALA A 86 -1.38 -0.99 -10.43
N LEU A 87 -2.38 -1.46 -9.70
CA LEU A 87 -3.61 -0.70 -9.50
C LEU A 87 -3.38 0.60 -8.71
N PRO A 88 -2.76 0.59 -7.50
CA PRO A 88 -2.34 1.82 -6.84
C PRO A 88 -1.40 2.68 -7.71
N ALA A 89 -0.44 2.06 -8.40
CA ALA A 89 0.51 2.79 -9.23
C ALA A 89 -0.15 3.54 -10.38
N ILE A 90 -1.18 2.96 -11.03
CA ILE A 90 -1.98 3.62 -12.07
C ILE A 90 -2.72 4.84 -11.48
N LEU A 91 -3.39 4.67 -10.33
CA LEU A 91 -4.15 5.74 -9.68
C LEU A 91 -3.24 6.90 -9.25
N TYR A 92 -2.09 6.61 -8.65
CA TYR A 92 -1.08 7.62 -8.32
C TYR A 92 -0.47 8.25 -9.57
N SER A 93 -0.24 7.47 -10.63
CA SER A 93 0.26 8.00 -11.91
C SER A 93 -0.71 9.02 -12.50
N CYS A 94 -2.00 8.69 -12.51
CA CYS A 94 -3.08 9.58 -12.90
C CYS A 94 -3.10 10.86 -12.04
N ALA A 95 -2.96 10.74 -10.71
CA ALA A 95 -2.91 11.89 -9.81
C ALA A 95 -1.70 12.82 -10.09
N ILE A 96 -0.51 12.27 -10.35
CA ILE A 96 0.69 13.04 -10.73
C ILE A 96 0.48 13.74 -12.07
N LEU A 97 -0.07 13.04 -13.07
CA LEU A 97 -0.33 13.60 -14.39
C LEU A 97 -1.38 14.71 -14.34
N ARG A 98 -2.43 14.56 -13.52
CA ARG A 98 -3.46 15.58 -13.33
C ARG A 98 -2.91 16.83 -12.66
N THR A 99 -2.00 16.68 -11.71
CA THR A 99 -1.42 17.79 -10.94
C THR A 99 -0.18 18.42 -11.59
N ARG A 100 0.28 17.93 -12.75
CA ARG A 100 1.54 18.34 -13.40
C ARG A 100 1.74 19.84 -13.66
N GLN A 101 0.66 20.61 -13.70
CA GLN A 101 0.70 22.05 -13.95
C GLN A 101 0.70 22.89 -12.66
N ASP A 102 0.53 22.26 -11.49
CA ASP A 102 0.49 22.92 -10.18
C ASP A 102 1.52 22.25 -9.26
N PRO A 103 2.70 22.88 -9.05
CA PRO A 103 3.76 22.31 -8.23
C PRO A 103 3.34 22.03 -6.78
N VAL A 104 2.37 22.77 -6.23
CA VAL A 104 1.90 22.54 -4.85
C VAL A 104 1.07 21.28 -4.80
N GLN A 105 0.11 21.13 -5.71
CA GLN A 105 -0.75 19.95 -5.77
C GLN A 105 0.06 18.70 -6.14
N GLN A 106 1.03 18.83 -7.05
CA GLN A 106 1.92 17.74 -7.39
C GLN A 106 2.82 17.36 -6.21
N ALA A 107 3.33 18.34 -5.44
CA ALA A 107 4.08 18.06 -4.23
C ALA A 107 3.23 17.28 -3.22
N SER A 108 1.96 17.66 -3.00
CA SER A 108 1.05 16.94 -2.11
C SER A 108 0.83 15.48 -2.53
N VAL A 109 0.63 15.22 -3.82
CA VAL A 109 0.51 13.85 -4.35
C VAL A 109 1.81 13.06 -4.14
N VAL A 110 2.97 13.66 -4.42
CA VAL A 110 4.26 13.01 -4.21
C VAL A 110 4.52 12.74 -2.72
N VAL A 111 4.14 13.64 -1.81
CA VAL A 111 4.20 13.41 -0.37
C VAL A 111 3.26 12.30 0.06
N ALA A 112 2.04 12.21 -0.49
CA ALA A 112 1.15 11.09 -0.22
C ALA A 112 1.78 9.76 -0.66
N ILE A 113 2.44 9.71 -1.83
CA ILE A 113 3.16 8.50 -2.27
C ILE A 113 4.33 8.20 -1.33
N ALA A 114 5.13 9.20 -0.98
CA ALA A 114 6.34 9.00 -0.18
C ALA A 114 6.02 8.57 1.26
N VAL A 115 5.08 9.26 1.91
CA VAL A 115 4.77 9.04 3.33
C VAL A 115 3.75 7.93 3.51
N VAL A 116 2.66 7.93 2.74
CA VAL A 116 1.60 6.93 2.91
C VAL A 116 2.00 5.66 2.17
N PHE A 117 1.99 5.67 0.83
CA PHE A 117 2.18 4.45 0.04
C PHE A 117 3.51 3.74 0.32
N LEU A 118 4.65 4.44 0.23
CA LEU A 118 5.96 3.79 0.33
C LEU A 118 6.36 3.35 1.74
N THR A 119 5.67 3.79 2.80
CA THR A 119 6.04 3.38 4.16
C THR A 119 4.99 2.52 4.85
N SER A 120 3.74 2.50 4.39
CA SER A 120 2.68 1.63 4.93
C SER A 120 2.34 0.43 4.05
N SER A 121 2.96 0.27 2.88
CA SER A 121 2.42 -0.60 1.83
C SER A 121 3.48 -1.37 1.05
N PHE A 122 4.43 -2.02 1.72
CA PHE A 122 5.40 -2.97 1.15
C PHE A 122 4.67 -4.23 0.63
N LEU A 123 3.81 -4.02 -0.36
CA LEU A 123 3.02 -5.01 -1.07
C LEU A 123 2.15 -5.93 -0.22
N ILE A 124 1.84 -5.51 1.00
CA ILE A 124 0.80 -6.13 1.79
C ILE A 124 -0.47 -6.06 0.94
N VAL A 125 -1.08 -7.23 0.73
CA VAL A 125 -2.39 -7.33 0.10
C VAL A 125 -3.40 -6.72 1.05
N ALA A 126 -3.59 -5.42 0.90
CA ALA A 126 -4.46 -4.70 1.78
C ALA A 126 -5.19 -3.63 1.01
N GLU A 127 -6.52 -3.66 1.11
CA GLU A 127 -7.36 -2.80 0.29
C GLU A 127 -7.15 -1.32 0.63
N HIS A 128 -6.58 -0.99 1.81
CA HIS A 128 -6.25 0.37 2.19
C HIS A 128 -5.26 1.03 1.24
N VAL A 129 -4.34 0.25 0.65
CA VAL A 129 -3.35 0.76 -0.31
C VAL A 129 -4.05 1.34 -1.53
N THR A 130 -5.02 0.60 -2.06
CA THR A 130 -5.88 1.07 -3.16
C THR A 130 -6.82 2.18 -2.68
N ALA A 131 -7.36 2.10 -1.46
CA ALA A 131 -8.23 3.15 -0.90
C ALA A 131 -7.55 4.52 -0.86
N TYR A 132 -6.30 4.54 -0.38
CA TYR A 132 -5.49 5.76 -0.32
C TYR A 132 -5.13 6.29 -1.69
N ALA A 133 -4.86 5.41 -2.66
CA ALA A 133 -4.64 5.81 -4.05
C ALA A 133 -5.92 6.40 -4.69
N ILE A 134 -7.09 5.77 -4.48
CA ILE A 134 -8.40 6.28 -4.92
C ILE A 134 -8.64 7.67 -4.34
N ALA A 135 -8.49 7.83 -3.02
CA ALA A 135 -8.72 9.11 -2.35
C ALA A 135 -7.76 10.20 -2.80
N THR A 136 -6.47 9.86 -2.99
CA THR A 136 -5.46 10.80 -3.53
C THR A 136 -5.81 11.24 -4.95
N MET A 137 -6.22 10.30 -5.81
CA MET A 137 -6.63 10.61 -7.18
C MET A 137 -7.91 11.48 -7.21
N ALA A 138 -8.92 11.14 -6.43
CA ALA A 138 -10.15 11.93 -6.33
C ALA A 138 -9.85 13.35 -5.83
N ALA A 139 -9.04 13.49 -4.78
CA ALA A 139 -8.61 14.79 -4.27
C ALA A 139 -7.83 15.59 -5.33
N ALA A 140 -6.93 14.97 -6.08
CA ALA A 140 -6.19 15.61 -7.17
C ALA A 140 -7.12 16.14 -8.27
N TRP A 141 -8.12 15.36 -8.68
CA TRP A 141 -9.13 15.77 -9.66
C TRP A 141 -9.95 16.97 -9.18
N LEU A 142 -10.46 16.89 -7.94
CA LEU A 142 -11.30 17.92 -7.32
C LEU A 142 -10.53 19.21 -7.08
N ALA A 143 -9.30 19.11 -6.56
CA ALA A 143 -8.44 20.25 -6.29
C ALA A 143 -8.13 21.00 -7.60
N THR A 144 -7.77 20.28 -8.66
CA THR A 144 -7.35 20.89 -9.93
C THR A 144 -8.51 21.27 -10.86
N ALA A 145 -9.76 20.99 -10.50
CA ALA A 145 -10.93 21.32 -11.30
C ALA A 145 -11.09 22.85 -11.48
N ARG A 146 -10.87 23.35 -12.70
CA ARG A 146 -11.08 24.76 -13.08
C ARG A 146 -12.46 25.00 -13.72
N ARG A 147 -13.04 23.96 -14.30
CA ARG A 147 -14.35 23.94 -14.97
C ARG A 147 -14.98 22.58 -14.72
N LEU A 148 -16.30 22.52 -14.62
CA LEU A 148 -17.01 21.24 -14.52
C LEU A 148 -17.08 20.61 -15.91
N GLN A 149 -16.48 19.43 -16.04
CA GLN A 149 -16.52 18.63 -17.26
C GLN A 149 -17.12 17.25 -16.95
N VAL A 150 -17.85 16.67 -17.90
CA VAL A 150 -18.57 15.41 -17.70
C VAL A 150 -17.59 14.24 -17.51
N ASP A 151 -16.50 14.23 -18.27
CA ASP A 151 -15.41 13.25 -18.15
C ASP A 151 -14.79 13.24 -16.74
N ASP A 152 -14.47 14.40 -16.19
CA ASP A 152 -13.97 14.49 -14.81
C ASP A 152 -15.02 13.97 -13.80
N GLY A 153 -16.30 14.24 -14.03
CA GLY A 153 -17.40 13.74 -13.18
C GLY A 153 -17.58 12.22 -13.26
N VAL A 154 -17.43 11.65 -14.45
CA VAL A 154 -17.45 10.19 -14.66
C VAL A 154 -16.25 9.53 -13.98
N VAL A 155 -15.05 10.12 -14.06
CA VAL A 155 -13.87 9.62 -13.33
C VAL A 155 -14.14 9.60 -11.83
N LEU A 156 -14.69 10.68 -11.27
CA LEU A 156 -15.04 10.73 -9.84
C LEU A 156 -16.12 9.71 -9.47
N LEU A 157 -17.09 9.46 -10.35
CA LEU A 157 -18.13 8.45 -10.13
C LEU A 157 -17.52 7.03 -10.10
N VAL A 158 -16.61 6.72 -11.03
CA VAL A 158 -15.88 5.43 -11.04
C VAL A 158 -15.07 5.27 -9.76
N LEU A 159 -14.34 6.31 -9.34
CA LEU A 159 -13.59 6.29 -8.08
C LEU A 159 -14.51 6.12 -6.87
N GLY A 160 -15.68 6.75 -6.88
CA GLY A 160 -16.74 6.55 -5.87
C GLY A 160 -17.21 5.10 -5.82
N VAL A 161 -17.53 4.50 -6.97
CA VAL A 161 -17.98 3.10 -7.03
C VAL A 161 -16.88 2.14 -6.57
N LEU A 162 -15.62 2.38 -6.94
CA LEU A 162 -14.51 1.59 -6.41
C LEU A 162 -14.42 1.74 -4.88
N SER A 163 -14.62 2.94 -4.34
CA SER A 163 -14.53 3.21 -2.91
C SER A 163 -15.55 2.47 -2.04
N THR A 164 -16.75 2.15 -2.58
CA THR A 164 -17.80 1.44 -1.82
C THR A 164 -17.41 0.01 -1.43
N LEU A 165 -16.41 -0.55 -2.09
CA LEU A 165 -16.00 -1.96 -1.98
C LEU A 165 -14.50 -2.10 -1.68
N THR A 166 -13.89 -1.04 -1.17
CA THR A 166 -12.44 -1.02 -0.91
C THR A 166 -12.11 -1.29 0.55
N HIS A 167 -12.36 -0.33 1.47
CA HIS A 167 -11.86 -0.48 2.84
C HIS A 167 -12.60 0.48 3.79
N GLU A 168 -12.60 0.15 5.08
CA GLU A 168 -13.21 0.90 6.18
C GLU A 168 -12.71 2.36 6.30
N VAL A 169 -11.56 2.71 5.75
CA VAL A 169 -11.03 4.09 5.78
C VAL A 169 -11.95 5.10 5.08
N PHE A 170 -12.84 4.63 4.19
CA PHE A 170 -13.86 5.48 3.58
C PHE A 170 -14.93 5.96 4.56
N VAL A 171 -14.97 5.46 5.80
CA VAL A 171 -15.80 6.03 6.87
C VAL A 171 -15.50 7.52 7.09
N TYR A 172 -14.23 7.93 6.95
CA TYR A 172 -13.83 9.34 7.05
C TYR A 172 -13.37 9.94 5.70
N LEU A 173 -12.83 9.16 4.77
CA LEU A 173 -12.46 9.68 3.44
C LEU A 173 -13.69 9.96 2.56
N GLY A 174 -14.73 9.14 2.65
CA GLY A 174 -15.97 9.31 1.88
C GLY A 174 -16.64 10.66 2.14
N PRO A 175 -16.94 11.04 3.40
CA PRO A 175 -17.54 12.33 3.71
C PRO A 175 -16.65 13.51 3.30
N LEU A 176 -15.33 13.39 3.48
CA LEU A 176 -14.37 14.42 3.06
C LEU A 176 -14.41 14.65 1.55
N LEU A 177 -14.34 13.58 0.74
CA LEU A 177 -14.37 13.66 -0.72
C LEU A 177 -15.73 14.13 -1.23
N ALA A 178 -16.84 13.71 -0.60
CA ALA A 178 -18.17 14.22 -0.89
C ALA A 178 -18.26 15.73 -0.64
N ALA A 179 -17.74 16.22 0.49
CA ALA A 179 -17.71 17.64 0.81
C ALA A 179 -16.87 18.44 -0.19
N MET A 180 -15.67 17.95 -0.54
CA MET A 180 -14.83 18.54 -1.60
C MET A 180 -15.56 18.58 -2.95
N THR A 181 -16.33 17.54 -3.28
CA THR A 181 -17.08 17.45 -4.53
C THR A 181 -18.20 18.48 -4.59
N VAL A 182 -19.03 18.56 -3.54
CA VAL A 182 -20.09 19.58 -3.43
C VAL A 182 -19.50 20.99 -3.45
N TRP A 183 -18.40 21.21 -2.73
CA TRP A 183 -17.68 22.49 -2.76
C TRP A 183 -17.19 22.84 -4.17
N THR A 184 -16.65 21.86 -4.89
CA THR A 184 -16.17 22.04 -6.26
C THR A 184 -17.30 22.41 -7.21
N VAL A 185 -18.47 21.77 -7.09
CA VAL A 185 -19.67 22.14 -7.87
C VAL A 185 -20.12 23.57 -7.55
N ARG A 186 -20.10 23.97 -6.27
CA ARG A 186 -20.51 25.33 -5.84
C ARG A 186 -19.55 26.43 -6.31
N ARG A 187 -18.24 26.21 -6.25
CA ARG A 187 -17.23 27.24 -6.58
C ARG A 187 -16.99 27.41 -8.07
N THR A 188 -17.28 26.38 -8.87
CA THR A 188 -16.87 26.31 -10.27
C THR A 188 -18.02 26.72 -11.18
N PRO A 189 -17.81 27.58 -12.18
CA PRO A 189 -18.88 27.98 -13.10
C PRO A 189 -19.50 26.76 -13.80
N VAL A 190 -20.81 26.56 -13.59
CA VAL A 190 -21.56 25.46 -14.22
C VAL A 190 -21.96 25.88 -15.63
N ARG A 191 -21.40 25.21 -16.64
CA ARG A 191 -21.81 25.37 -18.05
C ARG A 191 -22.66 24.22 -18.58
N SER A 192 -22.59 23.06 -17.91
CA SER A 192 -23.33 21.85 -18.27
C SER A 192 -24.00 21.28 -17.03
N PRO A 193 -25.35 21.18 -17.00
CA PRO A 193 -26.07 20.56 -15.89
C PRO A 193 -25.72 19.08 -15.75
N LEU A 194 -25.40 18.40 -16.87
CA LEU A 194 -24.93 17.01 -16.87
C LEU A 194 -23.62 16.87 -16.11
N ALA A 195 -22.66 17.79 -16.31
CA ALA A 195 -21.40 17.75 -15.57
C ALA A 195 -21.63 17.93 -14.06
N ALA A 196 -22.48 18.89 -13.67
CA ALA A 196 -22.85 19.06 -12.26
C ALA A 196 -23.54 17.81 -11.69
N ALA A 197 -24.46 17.20 -12.44
CA ALA A 197 -25.15 15.97 -12.04
C ALA A 197 -24.17 14.81 -11.81
N THR A 198 -23.19 14.60 -12.70
CA THR A 198 -22.18 13.54 -12.52
C THR A 198 -21.31 13.75 -11.27
N TYR A 199 -20.91 14.99 -10.97
CA TYR A 199 -20.19 15.31 -9.74
C TYR A 199 -21.06 15.07 -8.50
N LEU A 200 -22.31 15.52 -8.50
CA LEU A 200 -23.22 15.31 -7.38
C LEU A 200 -23.52 13.83 -7.18
N ALA A 201 -23.68 13.05 -8.25
CA ALA A 201 -23.79 11.60 -8.18
C ALA A 201 -22.54 10.98 -7.53
N ALA A 202 -21.34 11.39 -7.93
CA ALA A 202 -20.10 10.93 -7.30
C ALA A 202 -20.05 11.28 -5.80
N ALA A 203 -20.50 12.48 -5.40
CA ALA A 203 -20.61 12.87 -3.99
C ALA A 203 -21.55 11.94 -3.20
N VAL A 204 -22.70 11.56 -3.78
CA VAL A 204 -23.61 10.58 -3.16
C VAL A 204 -22.92 9.22 -3.02
N VAL A 205 -22.23 8.75 -4.05
CA VAL A 205 -21.53 7.45 -3.98
C VAL A 205 -20.42 7.45 -2.92
N PHE A 206 -19.67 8.55 -2.76
CA PHE A 206 -18.71 8.69 -1.65
C PHE A 206 -19.36 8.70 -0.26
N LEU A 207 -20.61 9.17 -0.12
CA LEU A 207 -21.36 9.03 1.13
C LEU A 207 -21.84 7.59 1.34
N VAL A 208 -22.28 6.93 0.27
CA VAL A 208 -22.65 5.50 0.32
C VAL A 208 -21.45 4.66 0.75
N SER A 209 -20.24 4.92 0.23
CA SER A 209 -19.03 4.20 0.67
C SER A 209 -18.74 4.39 2.15
N ALA A 210 -19.01 5.59 2.70
CA ALA A 210 -18.86 5.85 4.13
C ALA A 210 -19.83 5.04 4.99
N VAL A 211 -21.09 4.92 4.54
CA VAL A 211 -22.12 4.13 5.22
C VAL A 211 -21.79 2.64 5.19
N LEU A 212 -21.32 2.13 4.04
CA LEU A 212 -20.89 0.73 3.92
C LEU A 212 -19.66 0.44 4.78
N ALA A 213 -18.67 1.33 4.76
CA ALA A 213 -17.50 1.25 5.64
C ALA A 213 -17.91 1.24 7.13
N TRP A 214 -18.85 2.11 7.52
CA TRP A 214 -19.38 2.11 8.89
C TRP A 214 -20.05 0.78 9.25
N ARG A 215 -20.89 0.24 8.35
CA ARG A 215 -21.52 -1.07 8.55
C ARG A 215 -20.50 -2.17 8.76
N ALA A 216 -19.48 -2.25 7.90
CA ALA A 216 -18.41 -3.23 8.00
C ALA A 216 -17.67 -3.16 9.35
N ILE A 217 -17.43 -1.95 9.87
CA ILE A 217 -16.85 -1.76 11.21
C ILE A 217 -17.81 -2.26 12.30
N THR A 218 -19.08 -1.87 12.24
CA THR A 218 -20.05 -2.17 13.32
C THR A 218 -20.56 -3.61 13.33
N ALA A 219 -20.56 -4.27 12.18
CA ALA A 219 -20.97 -5.66 12.04
C ALA A 219 -19.82 -6.65 12.25
N PHE A 220 -18.62 -6.17 12.59
CA PHE A 220 -17.46 -7.02 12.78
C PHE A 220 -17.65 -7.94 14.00
N GLU A 221 -17.76 -9.25 13.75
CA GLU A 221 -18.15 -10.24 14.75
C GLU A 221 -17.06 -10.48 15.82
N ASP A 222 -15.78 -10.42 15.45
CA ASP A 222 -14.66 -10.66 16.37
C ASP A 222 -14.19 -9.36 17.04
N GLN A 223 -14.89 -8.99 18.11
CA GLN A 223 -14.57 -7.82 18.92
C GLN A 223 -13.20 -7.91 19.61
N ALA A 224 -12.71 -9.12 19.89
CA ALA A 224 -11.39 -9.33 20.51
C ALA A 224 -10.26 -9.05 19.50
N TYR A 225 -10.41 -9.54 18.28
CA TYR A 225 -9.50 -9.20 17.18
C TYR A 225 -9.54 -7.71 16.86
N PHE A 226 -10.73 -7.09 16.83
CA PHE A 226 -10.84 -5.64 16.61
C PHE A 226 -10.12 -4.83 17.69
N ALA A 227 -10.24 -5.22 18.96
CA ALA A 227 -9.52 -4.57 20.07
C ALA A 227 -8.00 -4.77 19.96
N SER A 228 -7.54 -5.96 19.56
CA SER A 228 -6.13 -6.25 19.31
C SER A 228 -5.58 -5.39 18.16
N ALA A 229 -6.23 -5.39 17.01
CA ALA A 229 -5.84 -4.60 15.84
C ALA A 229 -5.87 -3.08 16.13
N SER A 230 -6.83 -2.62 16.94
CA SER A 230 -6.89 -1.23 17.39
C SER A 230 -5.75 -0.88 18.35
N SER A 231 -5.30 -1.84 19.16
CA SER A 231 -4.15 -1.63 20.05
C SER A 231 -2.83 -1.55 19.27
N GLU A 232 -2.71 -2.30 18.17
CA GLU A 232 -1.57 -2.21 17.24
C GLU A 232 -1.45 -0.81 16.62
N ALA A 233 -2.55 -0.07 16.42
CA ALA A 233 -2.45 1.31 15.93
C ALA A 233 -1.56 2.22 16.81
N ARG A 234 -1.40 1.91 18.11
CA ARG A 234 -0.49 2.64 19.02
C ARG A 234 0.98 2.31 18.79
N ASP A 235 1.26 1.24 18.08
CA ASP A 235 2.61 0.77 17.75
C ASP A 235 3.14 1.35 16.43
N PHE A 236 2.46 2.33 15.83
CA PHE A 236 2.89 2.93 14.55
C PHE A 236 4.34 3.42 14.58
N TRP A 237 4.84 3.83 15.75
CA TRP A 237 6.22 4.27 15.99
C TRP A 237 7.27 3.16 15.79
N LYS A 238 6.84 1.89 15.66
CA LYS A 238 7.72 0.76 15.31
C LYS A 238 8.13 0.77 13.83
N ASN A 239 7.60 1.69 13.02
CA ASN A 239 8.01 1.90 11.64
C ASN A 239 8.76 3.24 11.50
N PRO A 240 10.08 3.25 11.74
CA PRO A 240 10.87 4.48 11.70
C PRO A 240 10.88 5.15 10.32
N ALA A 241 10.61 4.42 9.23
CA ALA A 241 10.52 5.02 7.91
C ALA A 241 9.30 5.96 7.80
N PHE A 242 8.14 5.51 8.30
CA PHE A 242 6.93 6.34 8.37
C PHE A 242 7.14 7.56 9.26
N ASP A 243 7.75 7.37 10.44
CA ASP A 243 7.98 8.45 11.41
C ASP A 243 8.92 9.52 10.87
N LEU A 244 10.07 9.11 10.30
CA LEU A 244 11.05 10.04 9.75
C LEU A 244 10.50 10.79 8.52
N ALA A 245 9.77 10.08 7.65
CA ALA A 245 9.13 10.70 6.49
C ALA A 245 8.04 11.70 6.92
N SER A 246 7.20 11.32 7.88
CA SER A 246 6.16 12.17 8.46
C SER A 246 6.75 13.39 9.17
N LEU A 247 7.82 13.21 9.95
CA LEU A 247 8.52 14.31 10.63
C LEU A 247 9.08 15.32 9.62
N ALA A 248 9.76 14.85 8.57
CA ALA A 248 10.27 15.73 7.52
C ALA A 248 9.13 16.52 6.84
N ALA A 249 8.03 15.84 6.51
CA ALA A 249 6.86 16.47 5.90
C ALA A 249 6.19 17.49 6.84
N LEU A 250 6.04 17.17 8.13
CA LEU A 250 5.45 18.05 9.14
C LEU A 250 6.26 19.32 9.36
N VAL A 251 7.60 19.23 9.41
CA VAL A 251 8.48 20.39 9.49
C VAL A 251 8.18 21.36 8.34
N VAL A 252 8.19 20.86 7.10
CA VAL A 252 7.94 21.70 5.92
C VAL A 252 6.50 22.21 5.90
N ALA A 253 5.51 21.38 6.25
CA ALA A 253 4.11 21.79 6.33
C ALA A 253 3.90 22.94 7.33
N GLY A 254 4.56 22.89 8.50
CA GLY A 254 4.54 23.98 9.48
C GLY A 254 5.03 25.31 8.90
N PHE A 255 6.11 25.28 8.11
CA PHE A 255 6.57 26.47 7.39
C PHE A 255 5.58 26.93 6.31
N VAL A 256 4.99 26.01 5.53
CA VAL A 256 4.00 26.39 4.52
C VAL A 256 2.79 27.09 5.14
N LEU A 257 2.30 26.58 6.27
CA LEU A 257 1.09 27.08 6.92
C LEU A 257 1.33 28.33 7.75
N MET A 258 2.45 28.42 8.47
CA MET A 258 2.70 29.50 9.43
C MET A 258 3.63 30.60 8.90
N ARG A 259 4.60 30.24 8.04
CA ARG A 259 5.65 31.16 7.55
C ARG A 259 6.00 30.88 6.07
N PRO A 260 5.05 31.04 5.13
CA PRO A 260 5.24 30.65 3.73
C PRO A 260 6.39 31.40 3.04
N ALA A 261 6.72 32.63 3.50
CA ALA A 261 7.85 33.40 3.00
C ALA A 261 9.21 32.70 3.25
N ASP A 262 9.35 31.97 4.37
CA ASP A 262 10.59 31.29 4.75
C ASP A 262 10.92 30.12 3.81
N LEU A 263 9.97 29.64 2.99
CA LEU A 263 10.22 28.62 1.95
C LEU A 263 11.20 29.12 0.86
N ALA A 264 11.34 30.44 0.71
CA ALA A 264 12.36 31.04 -0.15
C ALA A 264 13.76 31.03 0.48
N THR A 265 13.88 30.70 1.76
CA THR A 265 15.17 30.59 2.48
C THR A 265 15.64 29.14 2.56
N MET A 266 16.82 28.92 3.14
CA MET A 266 17.36 27.57 3.40
C MET A 266 16.79 26.90 4.66
N ARG A 267 16.17 27.68 5.55
CA ARG A 267 15.79 27.26 6.91
C ARG A 267 14.89 26.01 6.97
N PRO A 268 13.73 25.94 6.27
CA PRO A 268 12.87 24.74 6.33
C PRO A 268 13.59 23.48 5.83
N TRP A 269 14.44 23.62 4.82
CA TRP A 269 15.13 22.49 4.19
C TRP A 269 16.24 21.95 5.08
N VAL A 270 17.01 22.84 5.73
CA VAL A 270 18.04 22.46 6.70
C VAL A 270 17.42 21.77 7.92
N LEU A 271 16.23 22.21 8.36
CA LEU A 271 15.53 21.58 9.49
C LEU A 271 14.94 20.21 9.14
N ALA A 272 14.50 19.99 7.91
CA ALA A 272 14.01 18.69 7.46
C ALA A 272 15.14 17.71 7.06
N ALA A 273 16.33 18.22 6.71
CA ALA A 273 17.45 17.42 6.21
C ALA A 273 17.89 16.28 7.15
N PRO A 274 18.00 16.46 8.49
CA PRO A 274 18.38 15.36 9.38
C PRO A 274 17.43 14.16 9.29
N ALA A 275 16.12 14.41 9.19
CA ALA A 275 15.13 13.33 9.05
C ALA A 275 15.28 12.61 7.70
N LEU A 276 15.52 13.34 6.60
CA LEU A 276 15.78 12.75 5.29
C LEU A 276 17.07 11.92 5.26
N VAL A 277 18.15 12.43 5.88
CA VAL A 277 19.42 11.71 5.99
C VAL A 277 19.25 10.45 6.83
N ALA A 278 18.57 10.54 7.96
CA ALA A 278 18.26 9.37 8.79
C ALA A 278 17.44 8.33 8.03
N LEU A 279 16.49 8.76 7.19
CA LEU A 279 15.66 7.87 6.37
C LEU A 279 16.49 7.13 5.31
N VAL A 280 17.43 7.83 4.65
CA VAL A 280 18.37 7.21 3.69
C VAL A 280 19.30 6.21 4.37
N LEU A 281 19.74 6.51 5.59
CA LEU A 281 20.64 5.67 6.38
C LEU A 281 19.93 4.56 7.15
N LEU A 282 18.59 4.57 7.18
CA LEU A 282 17.77 3.61 7.93
C LEU A 282 18.08 2.14 7.60
N PRO A 283 18.35 1.75 6.33
CA PRO A 283 18.82 0.40 5.98
C PRO A 283 20.04 -0.11 6.75
N LEU A 284 20.92 0.78 7.21
CA LEU A 284 22.12 0.39 7.97
C LEU A 284 21.77 -0.27 9.30
N LEU A 285 20.53 -0.16 9.77
CA LEU A 285 20.04 -0.92 10.93
C LEU A 285 20.11 -2.44 10.72
N VAL A 286 20.08 -2.95 9.48
CA VAL A 286 20.30 -4.37 9.17
C VAL A 286 21.66 -4.87 9.68
N LEU A 287 22.66 -3.98 9.74
CA LEU A 287 24.00 -4.30 10.24
C LEU A 287 24.05 -4.40 11.77
N THR A 288 22.97 -4.03 12.47
CA THR A 288 22.93 -4.00 13.93
C THR A 288 22.26 -5.26 14.48
N GLY A 289 22.94 -5.98 15.37
CA GLY A 289 22.37 -7.14 16.08
C GLY A 289 21.39 -6.78 17.21
N GLY A 290 21.27 -5.48 17.54
CA GLY A 290 20.67 -4.96 18.77
C GLY A 290 19.13 -4.85 18.81
N TYR A 291 18.63 -4.13 19.82
CA TYR A 291 17.21 -3.97 20.18
C TYR A 291 16.32 -3.37 19.08
N PHE A 292 16.87 -2.57 18.16
CA PHE A 292 16.09 -1.94 17.09
C PHE A 292 15.65 -2.92 15.98
N GLY A 293 16.18 -4.15 15.97
CA GLY A 293 15.80 -5.21 15.03
C GLY A 293 16.13 -4.88 13.56
N PRO A 294 16.20 -5.89 12.67
CA PRO A 294 16.18 -5.62 11.24
C PRO A 294 14.83 -4.97 10.85
N PRO A 295 14.76 -4.28 9.69
CA PRO A 295 13.50 -3.85 9.08
C PRO A 295 12.51 -5.01 9.04
N PHE A 296 11.38 -4.89 9.73
CA PHE A 296 10.32 -5.89 9.64
C PHE A 296 9.28 -5.44 8.65
N ALA A 297 9.00 -6.28 7.66
CA ALA A 297 7.93 -6.00 6.70
C ALA A 297 6.57 -5.89 7.41
N TYR A 298 6.35 -6.68 8.47
CA TYR A 298 5.18 -6.56 9.34
C TYR A 298 5.05 -5.20 10.03
N GLY A 299 6.15 -4.49 10.30
CA GLY A 299 6.11 -3.14 10.87
C GLY A 299 5.34 -2.14 10.00
N GLN A 300 5.25 -2.39 8.69
CA GLN A 300 4.45 -1.56 7.78
C GLN A 300 2.94 -1.78 7.92
N ASN A 301 2.49 -3.00 8.30
CA ASN A 301 1.08 -3.29 8.57
C ASN A 301 0.54 -2.38 9.67
N ILE A 302 1.34 -2.13 10.70
CA ILE A 302 0.96 -1.34 11.87
C ILE A 302 0.68 0.12 11.48
N THR A 303 1.48 0.68 10.58
CA THR A 303 1.34 2.08 10.15
C THR A 303 0.16 2.38 9.26
N ARG A 304 -0.53 1.37 8.70
CA ARG A 304 -1.70 1.60 7.84
C ARG A 304 -2.77 2.44 8.53
N PHE A 305 -2.97 2.26 9.84
CA PHE A 305 -3.94 3.04 10.61
C PHE A 305 -3.53 4.51 10.78
N ALA A 306 -2.24 4.77 11.04
CA ALA A 306 -1.71 6.11 11.21
C ALA A 306 -1.59 6.88 9.88
N ALA A 307 -1.42 6.18 8.77
CA ALA A 307 -1.31 6.76 7.44
C ALA A 307 -2.62 7.44 6.97
N GLY A 308 -3.77 6.95 7.44
CA GLY A 308 -5.09 7.51 7.14
C GLY A 308 -5.26 8.99 7.53
N PRO A 309 -5.09 9.35 8.82
CA PRO A 309 -5.09 10.74 9.26
C PRO A 309 -4.06 11.62 8.55
N VAL A 310 -2.86 11.09 8.25
CA VAL A 310 -1.84 11.82 7.47
C VAL A 310 -2.36 12.12 6.07
N LEU A 311 -2.99 11.15 5.39
CA LEU A 311 -3.60 11.37 4.09
C LEU A 311 -4.72 12.41 4.15
N VAL A 312 -5.58 12.37 5.18
CA VAL A 312 -6.62 13.39 5.39
C VAL A 312 -6.00 14.79 5.48
N ALA A 313 -4.91 14.96 6.24
CA ALA A 313 -4.22 16.24 6.35
C ALA A 313 -3.66 16.71 4.98
N ILE A 314 -3.10 15.80 4.18
CA ILE A 314 -2.63 16.09 2.82
C ILE A 314 -3.80 16.52 1.92
N ILE A 315 -4.93 15.81 1.96
CA ILE A 315 -6.12 16.14 1.16
C ILE A 315 -6.71 17.49 1.57
N LEU A 316 -6.80 17.78 2.87
CA LEU A 316 -7.23 19.09 3.37
C LEU A 316 -6.29 20.20 2.92
N PHE A 317 -4.97 19.95 2.93
CA PHE A 317 -3.98 20.88 2.41
C PHE A 317 -4.15 21.12 0.90
N MET A 318 -4.42 20.06 0.12
CA MET A 318 -4.75 20.17 -1.30
C MET A 318 -6.00 21.03 -1.51
N TRP A 319 -7.05 20.79 -0.73
CA TRP A 319 -8.33 21.50 -0.78
C TRP A 319 -8.20 22.98 -0.40
N ALA A 320 -7.35 23.31 0.58
CA ALA A 320 -7.08 24.70 0.98
C ALA A 320 -6.38 25.51 -0.13
N HIS A 321 -5.75 24.85 -1.11
CA HIS A 321 -5.07 25.48 -2.24
C HIS A 321 -4.07 26.59 -1.86
N PRO A 322 -3.12 26.34 -0.94
CA PRO A 322 -2.14 27.35 -0.57
C PRO A 322 -1.29 27.75 -1.77
N LYS A 323 -0.91 29.02 -1.84
CA LYS A 323 -0.09 29.60 -2.92
C LYS A 323 1.26 30.09 -2.38
N PRO A 324 2.13 29.19 -1.87
CA PRO A 324 3.42 29.59 -1.33
C PRO A 324 4.33 30.18 -2.42
N PRO A 325 5.16 31.20 -2.08
CA PRO A 325 6.04 31.87 -3.05
C PRO A 325 7.09 30.94 -3.67
N ALA A 326 7.47 29.84 -2.98
CA ALA A 326 8.49 28.89 -3.43
C ALA A 326 7.93 27.50 -3.77
N ALA A 327 6.78 27.42 -4.45
CA ALA A 327 6.09 26.17 -4.80
C ALA A 327 6.98 25.11 -5.50
N ARG A 328 7.93 25.52 -6.35
CA ARG A 328 8.86 24.59 -7.01
C ARG A 328 9.87 23.95 -6.05
N ARG A 329 10.27 24.66 -4.99
CA ARG A 329 11.13 24.10 -3.94
C ARG A 329 10.36 23.09 -3.10
N LEU A 330 9.08 23.35 -2.83
CA LEU A 330 8.19 22.38 -2.19
C LEU A 330 8.09 21.08 -3.00
N LEU A 331 7.89 21.18 -4.32
CA LEU A 331 7.92 20.00 -5.20
C LEU A 331 9.28 19.28 -5.19
N SER A 332 10.38 20.04 -5.14
CA SER A 332 11.72 19.45 -5.05
C SER A 332 11.95 18.72 -3.75
N PHE A 333 11.49 19.29 -2.63
CA PHE A 333 11.49 18.61 -1.34
C PHE A 333 10.64 17.34 -1.36
N ALA A 334 9.42 17.38 -1.92
CA ALA A 334 8.57 16.19 -2.04
C ALA A 334 9.27 15.10 -2.86
N GLY A 335 9.93 15.48 -3.96
CA GLY A 335 10.75 14.58 -4.76
C GLY A 335 11.92 13.97 -3.98
N LEU A 336 12.66 14.77 -3.21
CA LEU A 336 13.74 14.29 -2.35
C LEU A 336 13.24 13.37 -1.23
N LEU A 337 12.10 13.69 -0.63
CA LEU A 337 11.44 12.84 0.37
C LEU A 337 11.06 11.48 -0.24
N PHE A 338 10.48 11.49 -1.44
CA PHE A 338 10.19 10.26 -2.19
C PHE A 338 11.45 9.45 -2.49
N LEU A 339 12.54 10.08 -2.91
CA LEU A 339 13.80 9.36 -3.14
C LEU A 339 14.40 8.81 -1.84
N ALA A 340 14.27 9.54 -0.74
CA ALA A 340 14.81 9.15 0.55
C ALA A 340 14.13 7.90 1.14
N THR A 341 12.88 7.58 0.77
CA THR A 341 12.19 6.36 1.23
C THR A 341 12.59 5.09 0.45
N LEU A 342 13.24 5.23 -0.71
CA LEU A 342 13.58 4.10 -1.59
C LEU A 342 14.59 3.10 -0.98
N PRO A 343 15.67 3.53 -0.30
CA PRO A 343 16.64 2.60 0.28
C PRO A 343 15.99 1.63 1.28
N TRP A 344 15.07 2.12 2.11
CA TRP A 344 14.30 1.29 3.04
C TRP A 344 13.46 0.24 2.31
N ASN A 345 12.73 0.68 1.30
CA ASN A 345 11.90 -0.16 0.44
C ASN A 345 12.69 -1.27 -0.28
N ALA A 346 13.84 -0.93 -0.85
CA ALA A 346 14.75 -1.90 -1.46
C ALA A 346 15.27 -2.92 -0.43
N THR A 347 15.59 -2.47 0.78
CA THR A 347 16.07 -3.34 1.85
C THR A 347 15.02 -4.35 2.28
N LEU A 348 13.75 -3.93 2.39
CA LEU A 348 12.64 -4.84 2.68
C LEU A 348 12.46 -5.90 1.58
N ALA A 349 12.60 -5.52 0.31
CA ALA A 349 12.57 -6.48 -0.81
C ALA A 349 13.69 -7.51 -0.72
N VAL A 350 14.91 -7.08 -0.38
CA VAL A 350 16.05 -7.98 -0.18
C VAL A 350 15.82 -8.90 1.02
N LEU A 351 15.27 -8.40 2.12
CA LEU A 351 15.00 -9.21 3.31
C LEU A 351 13.89 -10.24 3.07
N LEU A 352 12.81 -9.84 2.38
CA LEU A 352 11.73 -10.75 2.03
C LEU A 352 12.22 -11.85 1.08
N THR A 353 12.99 -11.52 0.05
CA THR A 353 13.54 -12.52 -0.87
C THR A 353 14.49 -13.47 -0.15
N SER A 354 15.36 -12.95 0.72
CA SER A 354 16.23 -13.77 1.58
C SER A 354 15.43 -14.66 2.53
N TYR A 355 14.26 -14.22 3.01
CA TYR A 355 13.35 -15.01 3.80
C TYR A 355 12.70 -16.14 2.99
N LEU A 356 12.21 -15.86 1.78
CA LEU A 356 11.66 -16.89 0.90
C LEU A 356 12.71 -17.95 0.52
N ASP A 357 13.96 -17.54 0.32
CA ASP A 357 15.06 -18.47 0.06
C ASP A 357 15.39 -19.34 1.28
N GLU A 358 15.34 -18.78 2.50
CA GLU A 358 15.49 -19.56 3.73
C GLU A 358 14.33 -20.55 3.93
N VAL A 359 13.08 -20.15 3.60
CA VAL A 359 11.94 -21.08 3.62
C VAL A 359 12.15 -22.22 2.63
N LYS A 360 12.58 -21.93 1.39
CA LYS A 360 12.92 -22.95 0.38
C LYS A 360 14.02 -23.89 0.87
N ALA A 361 15.07 -23.36 1.49
CA ALA A 361 16.14 -24.15 2.06
C ALA A 361 15.66 -25.04 3.22
N ALA A 362 14.77 -24.52 4.07
CA ALA A 362 14.23 -25.23 5.21
C ALA A 362 13.32 -26.40 4.83
N ILE A 363 12.57 -26.31 3.72
CA ILE A 363 11.66 -27.37 3.25
C ILE A 363 12.32 -28.39 2.31
N GLY A 364 13.44 -28.02 1.68
CA GLY A 364 14.08 -28.80 0.62
C GLY A 364 14.47 -30.21 1.09
N ASN A 365 13.97 -31.24 0.39
CA ASN A 365 14.24 -32.66 0.69
C ASN A 365 13.91 -33.09 2.13
N ARG A 366 13.01 -32.38 2.81
CA ARG A 366 12.55 -32.69 4.17
C ARG A 366 11.04 -32.96 4.14
N PRO A 367 10.59 -34.19 3.86
CA PRO A 367 9.16 -34.47 3.69
C PRO A 367 8.39 -34.33 5.00
N GLY A 368 7.09 -34.03 4.89
CA GLY A 368 6.18 -33.92 6.03
C GLY A 368 6.15 -32.52 6.65
N VAL A 369 5.64 -32.47 7.89
CA VAL A 369 5.50 -31.23 8.66
C VAL A 369 6.79 -30.97 9.45
N ILE A 370 7.37 -29.80 9.25
CA ILE A 370 8.61 -29.33 9.88
C ILE A 370 8.24 -28.35 10.99
N ALA A 371 8.73 -28.56 12.20
CA ALA A 371 8.52 -27.60 13.29
C ALA A 371 9.26 -26.28 12.99
N TYR A 372 8.62 -25.14 13.24
CA TYR A 372 9.21 -23.82 13.07
C TYR A 372 10.56 -23.68 13.80
N GLU A 373 10.64 -24.24 15.01
CA GLU A 373 11.84 -24.18 15.86
C GLU A 373 13.01 -24.99 15.29
N ASP A 374 12.75 -25.93 14.39
CA ASP A 374 13.77 -26.75 13.72
C ASP A 374 14.29 -26.09 12.42
N THR A 375 13.99 -24.80 12.22
CA THR A 375 14.43 -23.97 11.09
C THR A 375 15.28 -22.80 11.58
N ARG A 376 15.83 -22.00 10.66
CA ARG A 376 16.50 -20.74 11.02
C ARG A 376 15.57 -19.54 11.08
N LEU A 377 14.31 -19.69 10.67
CA LEU A 377 13.29 -18.64 10.70
C LEU A 377 13.07 -17.99 12.09
N PRO A 378 13.19 -18.67 13.25
CA PRO A 378 13.15 -18.02 14.56
C PRO A 378 14.33 -17.08 14.86
N THR A 379 15.34 -17.01 14.00
CA THR A 379 16.54 -16.19 14.20
C THR A 379 16.55 -14.96 13.31
N LYS A 380 17.26 -13.91 13.74
CA LYS A 380 17.53 -12.75 12.89
C LYS A 380 18.42 -13.20 11.70
N PRO A 381 18.20 -12.65 10.49
CA PRO A 381 17.32 -11.52 10.16
C PRO A 381 15.86 -11.90 9.81
N TRP A 382 15.53 -13.19 9.78
CA TRP A 382 14.25 -13.71 9.26
C TRP A 382 13.07 -13.65 10.23
N LEU A 383 13.37 -13.53 11.52
CA LEU A 383 12.38 -13.29 12.56
C LEU A 383 11.44 -12.15 12.13
N LEU A 384 10.12 -12.38 12.15
CA LEU A 384 9.07 -11.40 11.80
C LEU A 384 9.10 -10.87 10.34
N GLN A 385 9.79 -11.54 9.40
CA GLN A 385 9.71 -11.19 7.98
C GLN A 385 8.43 -11.68 7.31
N GLY A 386 7.87 -12.81 7.78
CA GLY A 386 6.59 -13.35 7.34
C GLY A 386 5.56 -13.37 8.48
N GLU A 387 4.28 -13.44 8.12
CA GLU A 387 3.22 -13.60 9.10
C GLU A 387 3.10 -15.07 9.51
N VAL A 388 3.08 -15.32 10.82
CA VAL A 388 3.15 -16.68 11.39
C VAL A 388 2.06 -17.60 10.85
N TRP A 389 0.83 -17.08 10.71
CA TRP A 389 -0.31 -17.86 10.20
C TRP A 389 -0.16 -18.25 8.72
N SER A 390 0.57 -17.46 7.94
CA SER A 390 0.76 -17.65 6.51
C SER A 390 1.87 -18.65 6.18
N LEU A 391 2.66 -19.07 7.17
CA LEU A 391 3.86 -19.87 6.99
C LEU A 391 3.60 -21.27 6.37
N PRO A 392 2.56 -22.03 6.78
CA PRO A 392 2.24 -23.29 6.13
C PRO A 392 1.87 -23.11 4.65
N ILE A 393 1.12 -22.05 4.33
CA ILE A 393 0.73 -21.72 2.96
C ILE A 393 1.95 -21.30 2.12
N THR A 394 2.76 -20.39 2.66
CA THR A 394 3.97 -19.89 1.98
C THR A 394 4.92 -21.04 1.70
N SER A 395 5.15 -21.92 2.68
CA SER A 395 5.98 -23.11 2.47
C SER A 395 5.40 -24.06 1.42
N ALA A 396 4.08 -24.28 1.40
CA ALA A 396 3.42 -25.10 0.38
C ALA A 396 3.57 -24.53 -1.05
N ILE A 397 3.48 -23.20 -1.22
CA ILE A 397 3.69 -22.52 -2.51
C ILE A 397 5.12 -22.72 -3.01
N LEU A 398 6.10 -22.67 -2.12
CA LEU A 398 7.53 -22.69 -2.46
C LEU A 398 8.08 -24.09 -2.77
N ARG A 399 7.25 -25.13 -2.71
CA ARG A 399 7.66 -26.52 -2.99
C ARG A 399 7.96 -26.73 -4.47
N LYS A 400 9.10 -27.36 -4.74
CA LYS A 400 9.50 -27.84 -6.07
C LYS A 400 8.94 -29.24 -6.33
N SER A 401 8.79 -30.06 -5.29
CA SER A 401 8.30 -31.43 -5.40
C SER A 401 7.51 -31.90 -4.17
N SER A 402 6.92 -33.10 -4.26
CA SER A 402 6.28 -33.74 -3.12
C SER A 402 7.25 -34.14 -2.00
N ALA A 403 8.57 -34.20 -2.28
CA ALA A 403 9.60 -34.49 -1.29
C ALA A 403 9.93 -33.30 -0.39
N ASP A 404 9.49 -32.09 -0.76
CA ASP A 404 9.64 -30.89 0.05
C ASP A 404 8.56 -30.84 1.13
N GLY A 405 8.92 -30.36 2.31
CA GLY A 405 8.05 -30.28 3.49
C GLY A 405 7.15 -29.05 3.53
N ILE A 406 6.43 -28.95 4.64
CA ILE A 406 5.59 -27.81 5.02
C ILE A 406 6.02 -27.37 6.41
N ILE A 407 6.20 -26.07 6.63
CA ILE A 407 6.61 -25.55 7.94
C ILE A 407 5.35 -25.24 8.76
N ALA A 408 5.25 -25.84 9.94
CA ALA A 408 4.20 -25.55 10.91
C ALA A 408 4.40 -24.16 11.55
N PRO A 409 3.35 -23.52 12.08
CA PRO A 409 3.51 -22.34 12.91
C PRO A 409 4.32 -22.68 14.20
N PRO A 410 4.86 -21.66 14.91
CA PRO A 410 5.53 -21.83 16.19
C PRO A 410 4.67 -22.58 17.21
N ARG A 411 5.32 -23.35 18.10
CA ARG A 411 4.65 -24.08 19.18
C ARG A 411 3.83 -23.13 20.04
N GLY A 412 2.57 -23.50 20.27
CA GLY A 412 1.65 -22.71 21.08
C GLY A 412 1.03 -21.51 20.35
N TYR A 413 1.28 -21.34 19.04
CA TYR A 413 0.53 -20.37 18.25
C TYR A 413 -0.96 -20.73 18.25
N ALA A 414 -1.79 -19.80 18.73
CA ALA A 414 -3.24 -19.95 18.84
C ALA A 414 -4.01 -18.88 18.06
N GLY A 415 -3.33 -18.15 17.17
CA GLY A 415 -3.96 -17.14 16.32
C GLY A 415 -4.69 -17.76 15.13
N PHE A 416 -5.23 -16.89 14.27
CA PHE A 416 -5.89 -17.31 13.03
C PHE A 416 -4.98 -18.22 12.20
N LEU A 417 -5.54 -19.30 11.66
CA LEU A 417 -4.84 -20.25 10.81
C LEU A 417 -5.85 -20.83 9.81
N PRO A 418 -5.85 -20.39 8.54
CA PRO A 418 -6.87 -20.80 7.57
C PRO A 418 -6.78 -22.29 7.21
N TYR A 419 -5.57 -22.86 7.26
CA TYR A 419 -5.33 -24.30 7.07
C TYR A 419 -4.31 -24.79 8.09
N ALA A 420 -4.60 -25.91 8.74
CA ALA A 420 -3.60 -26.61 9.52
C ALA A 420 -2.48 -27.12 8.60
N ALA A 421 -1.23 -27.14 9.08
CA ALA A 421 -0.09 -27.60 8.28
C ALA A 421 -0.24 -29.05 7.79
N SER A 422 -1.02 -29.88 8.49
CA SER A 422 -1.35 -31.26 8.12
C SER A 422 -2.55 -31.40 7.18
N ASP A 423 -3.31 -30.33 6.94
CA ASP A 423 -4.60 -30.35 6.23
C ASP A 423 -4.65 -29.31 5.09
N LEU A 424 -3.49 -29.02 4.51
CA LEU A 424 -3.40 -28.14 3.35
C LEU A 424 -3.91 -28.86 2.09
N PRO A 425 -4.78 -28.23 1.29
CA PRO A 425 -5.16 -28.74 -0.02
C PRO A 425 -3.95 -29.07 -0.91
N GLU A 426 -4.02 -30.19 -1.62
CA GLU A 426 -2.97 -30.54 -2.57
C GLU A 426 -2.98 -29.59 -3.77
N LEU A 427 -1.86 -28.92 -4.02
CA LEU A 427 -1.70 -28.04 -5.19
C LEU A 427 -1.51 -28.82 -6.51
N GLY A 428 -1.54 -30.15 -6.49
CA GLY A 428 -1.49 -30.99 -7.69
C GLY A 428 -0.34 -30.64 -8.66
N ARG A 429 -0.70 -30.18 -9.86
CA ARG A 429 0.24 -29.81 -10.95
C ARG A 429 1.01 -28.52 -10.72
N PHE A 430 0.61 -27.71 -9.74
CA PHE A 430 1.24 -26.42 -9.48
C PHE A 430 2.48 -26.60 -8.61
N ARG A 431 3.62 -26.08 -9.09
CA ARG A 431 4.94 -26.22 -8.46
C ARG A 431 5.76 -24.97 -8.68
N TRP A 432 6.63 -24.67 -7.72
CA TRP A 432 7.64 -23.63 -7.85
C TRP A 432 8.74 -24.08 -8.80
N ARG A 433 9.09 -23.26 -9.80
CA ARG A 433 10.23 -23.50 -10.72
C ARG A 433 11.10 -22.23 -10.76
N ASP A 434 12.41 -22.40 -10.57
CA ASP A 434 13.36 -21.27 -10.50
C ASP A 434 13.73 -20.73 -11.87
#